data_AF-A0A7C6YHR6-F1
#
_entry.id   AF-A0A7C6YHR6-F1
#
_cell.length_a   1.000
_cell.length_b   1.000
_cell.length_c   1.000
_cell.angle_alpha   90.00
_cell.angle_beta   90.00
_cell.angle_gamma   90.00
#
_symmetry.space_group_name_H-M   'P 1'
#
loop_
_entity.id
_entity.type
_entity.pdbx_description
1 polymer ?
#
loop_
_entity_poly.entity_id
_entity_poly.type
_entity_poly.pdbx_seq_one_letter_code
_entity_poly.pdbx_strand_id
1 'polypeptide(L)'
;MLKKEEDFIGNLNNVRDEINTSFLISSVNVKKTRTGNEYLEFTLTDKTGEIIARMFGGILKDENGQIIARILNGKADQLYESIDKGTIYSITGSVDEFPPQSRNFNIKINSINRIADDAYDLDDFIRKSPKNLNELFDEISQTVKAMKNPYLKNLLKSFFSDEKFTEQFINAPSAKIHHHNYLGGLLEHTVGVLLICKKTCEIFPQLDADLLYAGAILHDIGKLKTYDYDILSIDISNQGQLLDHLFISCDMVKERIRNDVIEMPEDLETNLLHILLSHHGDVQNGWGSPVSPKTPEAVALHHADNLDAKVQGMIQKTR
;
A
#
# COMPACT_ATOMS: atom_id res chain seq x y z
N MET A 1 -1.10 -13.00 -23.81
CA MET A 1 -2.58 -13.08 -23.79
C MET A 1 -3.07 -11.88 -22.99
N LEU A 2 -3.68 -10.89 -23.64
CA LEU A 2 -4.22 -9.73 -22.92
C LEU A 2 -5.35 -10.19 -21.99
N LYS A 3 -5.36 -9.66 -20.77
CA LYS A 3 -6.38 -9.99 -19.76
C LYS A 3 -7.72 -9.41 -20.24
N LYS A 4 -8.75 -10.24 -20.33
CA LYS A 4 -10.08 -9.79 -20.75
C LYS A 4 -10.75 -9.01 -19.63
N GLU A 5 -11.60 -8.05 -19.98
CA GLU A 5 -12.33 -7.23 -19.01
C GLU A 5 -13.13 -8.07 -18.01
N GLU A 6 -13.79 -9.13 -18.50
CA GLU A 6 -14.57 -10.06 -17.68
C GLU A 6 -13.71 -10.85 -16.67
N ASP A 7 -12.40 -10.97 -16.89
CA ASP A 7 -11.49 -11.77 -16.08
C ASP A 7 -10.75 -10.97 -15.00
N PHE A 8 -10.96 -9.65 -14.93
CA PHE A 8 -10.51 -8.84 -13.80
C PHE A 8 -11.21 -9.26 -12.52
N ILE A 9 -10.47 -9.26 -11.41
CA ILE A 9 -10.96 -9.71 -10.09
C ILE A 9 -12.25 -8.97 -9.68
N GLY A 10 -12.34 -7.67 -9.90
CA GLY A 10 -13.55 -6.88 -9.61
C GLY A 10 -14.79 -7.34 -10.38
N ASN A 11 -14.60 -8.07 -11.49
CA ASN A 11 -15.65 -8.63 -12.33
C ASN A 11 -15.89 -10.13 -12.09
N LEU A 12 -15.12 -10.79 -11.20
CA LEU A 12 -15.32 -12.19 -10.79
C LEU A 12 -16.43 -12.31 -9.73
N ASN A 13 -17.63 -11.86 -10.07
CA ASN A 13 -18.78 -11.74 -9.19
C ASN A 13 -19.87 -12.80 -9.44
N ASN A 14 -19.50 -13.89 -10.14
CA ASN A 14 -20.37 -15.00 -10.48
C ASN A 14 -19.57 -16.32 -10.54
N VAL A 15 -20.26 -17.44 -10.33
CA VAL A 15 -19.67 -18.77 -10.52
C VAL A 15 -19.31 -18.97 -11.99
N ARG A 16 -18.13 -19.54 -12.24
CA ARG A 16 -17.62 -19.85 -13.59
C ARG A 16 -16.96 -21.22 -13.57
N ASP A 17 -17.40 -22.10 -14.46
CA ASP A 17 -16.88 -23.48 -14.55
C ASP A 17 -15.43 -23.51 -15.06
N GLU A 18 -15.05 -22.52 -15.88
CA GLU A 18 -13.71 -22.40 -16.43
C GLU A 18 -13.26 -20.94 -16.49
N ILE A 19 -12.04 -20.70 -16.04
CA ILE A 19 -11.27 -19.49 -16.30
C ILE A 19 -9.90 -19.88 -16.85
N ASN A 20 -9.37 -19.08 -17.76
CA ASN A 20 -8.00 -19.15 -18.23
C ASN A 20 -7.49 -17.72 -18.43
N THR A 21 -6.85 -17.18 -17.40
CA THR A 21 -6.47 -15.78 -17.35
C THR A 21 -5.24 -15.59 -16.46
N SER A 22 -4.61 -14.44 -16.53
CA SER A 22 -3.39 -14.12 -15.79
C SER A 22 -3.67 -13.39 -14.48
N PHE A 23 -2.87 -13.65 -13.46
CA PHE A 23 -2.87 -12.93 -12.18
C PHE A 23 -1.45 -12.77 -11.64
N LEU A 24 -1.23 -11.68 -10.89
CA LEU A 24 -0.04 -11.50 -10.07
C LEU A 24 -0.20 -12.30 -8.78
N ILE A 25 0.77 -13.16 -8.45
CA ILE A 25 0.79 -13.92 -7.19
C ILE A 25 1.48 -13.07 -6.12
N SER A 26 0.70 -12.45 -5.22
CA SER A 26 1.26 -11.63 -4.13
C SER A 26 1.70 -12.46 -2.93
N SER A 27 0.99 -13.55 -2.63
CA SER A 27 1.39 -14.49 -1.59
C SER A 27 0.95 -15.92 -1.91
N VAL A 28 1.69 -16.88 -1.36
CA VAL A 28 1.35 -18.30 -1.38
C VAL A 28 1.68 -18.90 -0.02
N ASN A 29 0.78 -19.72 0.51
CA ASN A 29 0.92 -20.38 1.81
C ASN A 29 0.56 -21.86 1.70
N VAL A 30 1.33 -22.72 2.36
CA VAL A 30 0.99 -24.13 2.54
C VAL A 30 -0.03 -24.26 3.67
N LYS A 31 -1.17 -24.87 3.38
CA LYS A 31 -2.24 -25.17 4.34
C LYS A 31 -2.52 -26.66 4.35
N LYS A 32 -3.19 -27.16 5.39
CA LYS A 32 -3.57 -28.57 5.50
C LYS A 32 -5.09 -28.72 5.52
N THR A 33 -5.57 -29.71 4.78
CA THR A 33 -6.96 -30.18 4.84
C THR A 33 -7.22 -30.94 6.14
N ARG A 34 -8.49 -31.24 6.43
CA ARG A 34 -8.87 -32.06 7.59
C ARG A 34 -8.28 -33.47 7.55
N THR A 35 -7.98 -33.99 6.36
CA THR A 35 -7.35 -35.30 6.16
C THR A 35 -5.83 -35.25 6.23
N GLY A 36 -5.23 -34.08 6.47
CA GLY A 36 -3.78 -33.89 6.58
C GLY A 36 -3.06 -33.60 5.27
N ASN A 37 -3.74 -33.73 4.12
CA ASN A 37 -3.16 -33.39 2.81
C ASN A 37 -2.90 -31.89 2.72
N GLU A 38 -1.74 -31.52 2.19
CA GLU A 38 -1.36 -30.14 1.94
C GLU A 38 -2.02 -29.60 0.67
N TYR A 39 -2.36 -28.31 0.71
CA TYR A 39 -2.82 -27.53 -0.43
C TYR A 39 -2.20 -26.14 -0.37
N LEU A 40 -2.17 -25.45 -1.51
CA LEU A 40 -1.71 -24.07 -1.56
C LEU A 40 -2.89 -23.11 -1.56
N GLU A 41 -2.79 -22.11 -0.69
CA GLU A 41 -3.66 -20.94 -0.69
C GLU A 41 -2.86 -19.75 -1.22
N PHE A 42 -3.35 -19.17 -2.31
CA PHE A 42 -2.74 -18.02 -2.99
C PHE A 42 -3.58 -16.77 -2.71
N THR A 43 -2.90 -15.65 -2.59
CA THR A 43 -3.50 -14.33 -2.81
C THR A 43 -3.14 -13.93 -4.24
N LEU A 44 -4.17 -13.85 -5.10
CA LEU A 44 -4.05 -13.40 -6.48
C LEU A 44 -4.47 -11.94 -6.56
N THR A 45 -3.78 -11.17 -7.38
CA THR A 45 -3.99 -9.72 -7.51
C THR A 45 -4.00 -9.29 -8.98
N ASP A 46 -4.74 -8.22 -9.23
CA ASP A 46 -4.67 -7.43 -10.46
C ASP A 46 -5.02 -5.96 -10.16
N LYS A 47 -5.10 -5.10 -11.19
CA LYS A 47 -5.40 -3.66 -11.03
C LYS A 47 -6.74 -3.36 -10.37
N THR A 48 -7.67 -4.33 -10.37
CA THR A 48 -9.04 -4.16 -9.87
C THR A 48 -9.24 -4.71 -8.47
N GLY A 49 -8.42 -5.67 -8.04
CA GLY A 49 -8.77 -6.41 -6.82
C GLY A 49 -7.75 -7.43 -6.36
N GLU A 50 -8.12 -8.12 -5.29
CA GLU A 50 -7.41 -9.27 -4.74
C GLU A 50 -8.44 -10.38 -4.49
N ILE A 51 -8.06 -11.62 -4.75
CA ILE A 51 -8.94 -12.78 -4.56
C ILE A 51 -8.15 -13.94 -4.00
N ILE A 52 -8.77 -14.69 -3.09
CA ILE A 52 -8.18 -15.92 -2.56
C ILE A 52 -8.39 -17.04 -3.57
N ALA A 53 -7.32 -17.77 -3.85
CA ALA A 53 -7.35 -18.94 -4.70
C ALA A 53 -6.76 -20.15 -3.99
N ARG A 54 -7.30 -21.35 -4.26
CA ARG A 54 -6.87 -22.60 -3.61
C ARG A 54 -6.55 -23.66 -4.64
N MET A 55 -5.46 -24.37 -4.41
CA MET A 55 -4.98 -25.46 -5.26
C MET A 55 -4.76 -26.70 -4.41
N PHE A 56 -5.71 -27.63 -4.47
CA PHE A 56 -5.69 -28.90 -3.73
C PHE A 56 -4.93 -30.01 -4.46
N GLY A 57 -4.73 -29.82 -5.77
CA GLY A 57 -3.97 -30.64 -6.68
C GLY A 57 -3.66 -29.81 -7.92
N GLY A 58 -2.69 -30.24 -8.73
CA GLY A 58 -2.40 -29.61 -10.01
C GLY A 58 -0.91 -29.43 -10.27
N ILE A 59 -0.62 -28.68 -11.33
CA ILE A 59 0.71 -28.58 -11.94
C ILE A 59 1.10 -27.12 -12.18
N LEU A 60 2.39 -26.85 -12.01
CA LEU A 60 3.08 -25.68 -12.52
C LEU A 60 3.79 -26.04 -13.81
N LYS A 61 3.57 -25.27 -14.87
CA LYS A 61 4.27 -25.42 -16.15
C LYS A 61 5.16 -24.21 -16.45
N ASP A 62 6.20 -24.43 -17.25
CA ASP A 62 6.97 -23.36 -17.86
C ASP A 62 6.19 -22.69 -19.01
N GLU A 63 6.81 -21.70 -19.64
CA GLU A 63 6.28 -20.98 -20.81
C GLU A 63 6.05 -21.88 -22.04
N ASN A 64 6.73 -23.03 -22.11
CA ASN A 64 6.61 -24.02 -23.18
C ASN A 64 5.59 -25.12 -22.86
N GLY A 65 4.94 -25.07 -21.69
CA GLY A 65 3.98 -26.07 -21.23
C GLY A 65 4.61 -27.34 -20.62
N GLN A 66 5.92 -27.34 -20.34
CA GLN A 66 6.58 -28.43 -19.62
C GLN A 66 6.26 -28.35 -18.13
N ILE A 67 5.91 -29.48 -17.50
CA ILE A 67 5.60 -29.53 -16.06
C ILE A 67 6.90 -29.37 -15.25
N ILE A 68 7.00 -28.28 -14.49
CA ILE A 68 8.12 -28.00 -13.59
C ILE A 68 7.87 -28.62 -12.21
N ALA A 69 6.65 -28.47 -11.68
CA ALA A 69 6.30 -28.92 -10.34
C ALA A 69 4.82 -29.35 -10.25
N ARG A 70 4.48 -30.13 -9.22
CA ARG A 70 3.10 -30.58 -8.98
C ARG A 70 2.83 -30.84 -7.51
N ILE A 71 1.57 -30.76 -7.11
CA ILE A 71 1.12 -31.33 -5.84
C ILE A 71 0.92 -32.83 -6.06
N LEU A 72 1.64 -33.66 -5.31
CA LEU A 72 1.59 -35.12 -5.44
C LEU A 72 1.49 -35.77 -4.06
N ASN A 73 0.65 -36.81 -3.94
CA ASN A 73 0.49 -37.58 -2.70
C ASN A 73 0.20 -36.69 -1.46
N GLY A 74 -0.55 -35.60 -1.64
CA GLY A 74 -0.89 -34.67 -0.56
C GLY A 74 0.27 -33.81 -0.05
N LYS A 75 1.35 -33.69 -0.84
CA LYS A 75 2.50 -32.83 -0.55
C LYS A 75 2.62 -31.70 -1.55
N ALA A 76 2.76 -30.47 -1.05
CA ALA A 76 2.78 -29.26 -1.86
C ALA A 76 4.16 -28.58 -1.95
N ASP A 77 5.13 -29.06 -1.16
CA ASP A 77 6.47 -28.46 -1.00
C ASP A 77 7.16 -28.14 -2.35
N GLN A 78 7.19 -29.10 -3.27
CA GLN A 78 7.83 -28.90 -4.59
C GLN A 78 7.19 -27.75 -5.39
N LEU A 79 5.86 -27.67 -5.40
CA LEU A 79 5.17 -26.61 -6.14
C LEU A 79 5.31 -25.27 -5.41
N TYR A 80 5.23 -25.25 -4.08
CA TYR A 80 5.45 -24.06 -3.26
C TYR A 80 6.83 -23.44 -3.51
N GLU A 81 7.89 -24.25 -3.51
CA GLU A 81 9.27 -23.79 -3.74
C GLU A 81 9.52 -23.30 -5.17
N SER A 82 8.69 -23.70 -6.13
CA SER A 82 8.84 -23.34 -7.56
C SER A 82 8.04 -22.11 -7.99
N ILE A 83 7.23 -21.54 -7.10
CA ILE A 83 6.43 -20.34 -7.35
C ILE A 83 7.23 -19.09 -6.95
N ASP A 84 7.42 -18.22 -7.92
CA ASP A 84 8.03 -16.91 -7.72
C ASP A 84 6.94 -15.92 -7.30
N LYS A 85 7.06 -15.36 -6.09
CA LYS A 85 6.15 -14.32 -5.59
C LYS A 85 6.43 -13.01 -6.34
N GLY A 86 5.42 -12.16 -6.51
CA GLY A 86 5.57 -10.93 -7.28
C GLY A 86 5.67 -11.16 -8.80
N THR A 87 5.35 -12.36 -9.27
CA THR A 87 5.37 -12.73 -10.70
C THR A 87 3.96 -13.00 -11.21
N ILE A 88 3.72 -12.69 -12.49
CA ILE A 88 2.44 -12.92 -13.16
C ILE A 88 2.44 -14.31 -13.78
N TYR A 89 1.39 -15.07 -13.53
CA TYR A 89 1.19 -16.41 -14.09
C TYR A 89 -0.16 -16.52 -14.80
N SER A 90 -0.23 -17.36 -15.83
CA SER A 90 -1.50 -17.80 -16.42
C SER A 90 -2.10 -18.91 -15.57
N ILE A 91 -3.31 -18.68 -15.06
CA ILE A 91 -4.03 -19.57 -14.16
C ILE A 91 -5.27 -20.12 -14.87
N THR A 92 -5.41 -21.43 -14.79
CA THR A 92 -6.62 -22.15 -15.21
C THR A 92 -7.34 -22.70 -13.99
N GLY A 93 -8.66 -22.62 -13.98
CA GLY A 93 -9.44 -23.00 -12.80
C GLY A 93 -10.93 -22.77 -12.96
N SER A 94 -11.63 -22.71 -11.84
CA SER A 94 -13.03 -22.29 -11.74
C SER A 94 -13.19 -21.19 -10.69
N VAL A 95 -14.26 -20.40 -10.78
CA VAL A 95 -14.67 -19.45 -9.74
C VAL A 95 -15.84 -20.07 -8.99
N ASP A 96 -15.67 -20.26 -7.69
CA ASP A 96 -16.67 -20.85 -6.81
C ASP A 96 -17.14 -19.83 -5.76
N GLU A 97 -18.41 -19.92 -5.37
CA GLU A 97 -18.99 -19.12 -4.28
C GLU A 97 -19.10 -19.97 -3.01
N PHE A 98 -18.50 -19.53 -1.90
CA PHE A 98 -18.59 -20.27 -0.64
C PHE A 98 -18.63 -19.37 0.61
N PRO A 99 -19.65 -19.53 1.50
CA PRO A 99 -20.83 -20.40 1.35
C PRO A 99 -21.75 -19.98 0.18
N PRO A 100 -22.66 -20.84 -0.31
CA PRO A 100 -23.58 -20.47 -1.38
C PRO A 100 -24.41 -19.21 -1.03
N GLN A 101 -24.63 -18.32 -2.01
CA GLN A 101 -25.35 -17.04 -1.85
C GLN A 101 -24.69 -16.00 -0.91
N SER A 102 -23.44 -16.22 -0.49
CA SER A 102 -22.70 -15.29 0.37
C SER A 102 -22.06 -14.11 -0.39
N ARG A 103 -22.02 -14.18 -1.72
CA ARG A 103 -21.22 -13.33 -2.62
C ARG A 103 -19.72 -13.38 -2.34
N ASN A 104 -19.25 -14.41 -1.63
CA ASN A 104 -17.85 -14.63 -1.34
C ASN A 104 -17.24 -15.58 -2.38
N PHE A 105 -16.67 -14.99 -3.43
CA PHE A 105 -16.08 -15.72 -4.55
C PHE A 105 -14.61 -16.05 -4.27
N ASN A 106 -14.19 -17.25 -4.67
CA ASN A 106 -12.81 -17.72 -4.59
C ASN A 106 -12.48 -18.55 -5.82
N ILE A 107 -11.19 -18.61 -6.17
CA ILE A 107 -10.73 -19.38 -7.33
C ILE A 107 -10.27 -20.76 -6.89
N LYS A 108 -10.74 -21.81 -7.57
CA LYS A 108 -10.15 -23.14 -7.48
C LYS A 108 -9.20 -23.35 -8.65
N ILE A 109 -7.91 -23.47 -8.36
CA ILE A 109 -6.85 -23.57 -9.37
C ILE A 109 -6.69 -25.03 -9.81
N ASN A 110 -6.63 -25.24 -11.13
CA ASN A 110 -6.32 -26.52 -11.77
C ASN A 110 -4.86 -26.56 -12.24
N SER A 111 -4.38 -25.50 -12.91
CA SER A 111 -2.97 -25.39 -13.31
C SER A 111 -2.50 -23.95 -13.39
N ILE A 112 -1.20 -23.78 -13.17
CA ILE A 112 -0.47 -22.50 -13.22
C ILE A 112 0.60 -22.63 -14.31
N ASN A 113 0.77 -21.62 -15.15
CA ASN A 113 1.77 -21.62 -16.22
C ASN A 113 2.58 -20.32 -16.14
N ARG A 114 3.90 -20.42 -16.20
CA ARG A 114 4.76 -19.26 -16.42
C ARG A 114 4.40 -18.63 -17.76
N ILE A 115 4.41 -17.31 -17.81
CA ILE A 115 4.23 -16.55 -19.05
C ILE A 115 5.41 -15.59 -19.19
N ALA A 116 5.84 -15.34 -20.42
CA ALA A 116 6.91 -14.40 -20.71
C ALA A 116 6.46 -12.96 -20.43
N ASP A 117 7.42 -12.07 -20.16
CA ASP A 117 7.15 -10.67 -19.78
C ASP A 117 6.47 -9.84 -20.87
N ASP A 118 6.61 -10.24 -22.13
CA ASP A 118 5.94 -9.62 -23.28
C ASP A 118 4.54 -10.19 -23.55
N ALA A 119 4.11 -11.20 -22.78
CA ALA A 119 2.82 -11.85 -22.96
C ALA A 119 1.68 -11.16 -22.20
N TYR A 120 1.94 -10.12 -21.42
CA TYR A 120 0.95 -9.41 -20.61
C TYR A 120 1.18 -7.89 -20.62
N ASP A 121 0.13 -7.13 -20.30
CA ASP A 121 0.26 -5.70 -20.04
C ASP A 121 0.44 -5.50 -18.53
N LEU A 122 1.54 -4.87 -18.12
CA LEU A 122 1.83 -4.58 -16.72
C LEU A 122 0.73 -3.73 -16.08
N ASP A 123 0.12 -2.82 -16.85
CA ASP A 123 -0.96 -1.95 -16.36
C ASP A 123 -2.21 -2.73 -15.92
N ASP A 124 -2.38 -3.99 -16.36
CA ASP A 124 -3.46 -4.87 -15.91
C ASP A 124 -3.28 -5.39 -14.48
N PHE A 125 -2.07 -5.31 -13.92
CA PHE A 125 -1.74 -5.87 -12.59
C PHE A 125 -1.36 -4.81 -11.56
N ILE A 126 -0.92 -3.65 -12.01
CA ILE A 126 -0.59 -2.52 -11.15
C ILE A 126 -1.89 -1.82 -10.73
N ARG A 127 -2.21 -1.87 -9.44
CA ARG A 127 -3.19 -0.93 -8.90
C ARG A 127 -2.59 0.48 -8.96
N LYS A 128 -3.33 1.42 -9.54
CA LYS A 128 -3.02 2.85 -9.54
C LYS A 128 -4.11 3.59 -8.78
N SER A 129 -3.78 4.75 -8.21
CA SER A 129 -4.82 5.63 -7.66
C SER A 129 -5.88 5.93 -8.73
N PRO A 130 -7.18 5.86 -8.41
CA PRO A 130 -8.24 6.28 -9.33
C PRO A 130 -8.32 7.81 -9.46
N LYS A 131 -7.55 8.56 -8.65
CA LYS A 131 -7.52 10.03 -8.66
C LYS A 131 -6.41 10.54 -9.58
N ASN A 132 -6.58 11.76 -10.06
CA ASN A 132 -5.55 12.45 -10.83
C ASN A 132 -4.40 12.86 -9.90
N LEU A 133 -3.24 12.20 -10.04
CA LEU A 133 -2.06 12.46 -9.20
C LEU A 133 -1.57 13.91 -9.31
N ASN A 134 -1.73 14.56 -10.47
CA ASN A 134 -1.37 15.96 -10.64
C ASN A 134 -2.25 16.87 -9.79
N GLU A 135 -3.57 16.63 -9.75
CA GLU A 135 -4.49 17.41 -8.91
C GLU A 135 -4.20 17.21 -7.41
N LEU A 136 -3.87 15.98 -7.01
CA LEU A 136 -3.47 15.69 -5.63
C LEU A 136 -2.16 16.43 -5.25
N PHE A 137 -1.17 16.42 -6.13
CA PHE A 137 0.07 17.13 -5.89
C PHE A 137 -0.10 18.66 -5.91
N ASP A 138 -1.00 19.16 -6.75
CA ASP A 138 -1.38 20.58 -6.78
C ASP A 138 -1.99 21.01 -5.44
N GLU A 139 -2.79 20.17 -4.78
CA GLU A 139 -3.35 20.45 -3.45
C GLU A 139 -2.24 20.67 -2.39
N ILE A 140 -1.21 19.83 -2.39
CA ILE A 140 -0.01 20.03 -1.53
C ILE A 140 0.69 21.34 -1.90
N SER A 141 0.98 21.53 -3.19
CA SER A 141 1.71 22.70 -3.68
C SER A 141 1.02 24.03 -3.34
N GLN A 142 -0.31 24.09 -3.48
CA GLN A 142 -1.12 25.25 -3.13
C GLN A 142 -1.13 25.48 -1.61
N THR A 143 -1.22 24.41 -0.82
CA THR A 143 -1.14 24.50 0.64
C THR A 143 0.19 25.09 1.09
N VAL A 144 1.30 24.54 0.62
CA VAL A 144 2.65 25.03 0.93
C VAL A 144 2.80 26.51 0.51
N LYS A 145 2.27 26.89 -0.66
CA LYS A 145 2.30 28.27 -1.13
C LYS A 145 1.54 29.23 -0.21
N ALA A 146 0.43 28.79 0.39
CA ALA A 146 -0.42 29.59 1.26
C ALA A 146 0.10 29.71 2.71
N MET A 147 1.03 28.84 3.14
CA MET A 147 1.59 28.86 4.50
C MET A 147 2.26 30.20 4.84
N LYS A 148 2.09 30.61 6.10
CA LYS A 148 2.58 31.87 6.67
C LYS A 148 3.90 31.68 7.43
N ASN A 149 4.07 30.56 8.12
CA ASN A 149 5.29 30.20 8.84
C ASN A 149 6.42 29.92 7.81
N PRO A 150 7.44 30.79 7.75
CA PRO A 150 8.47 30.68 6.71
C PRO A 150 9.33 29.43 6.87
N TYR A 151 9.56 28.95 8.11
CA TYR A 151 10.42 27.79 8.36
C TYR A 151 9.79 26.50 7.86
N LEU A 152 8.53 26.25 8.22
CA LEU A 152 7.79 25.07 7.76
C LEU A 152 7.58 25.10 6.24
N LYS A 153 7.27 26.29 5.70
CA LYS A 153 7.14 26.49 4.25
C LYS A 153 8.43 26.18 3.51
N ASN A 154 9.57 26.67 4.00
CA ASN A 154 10.86 26.44 3.37
C ASN A 154 11.29 24.98 3.47
N LEU A 155 11.01 24.31 4.60
CA LEU A 155 11.24 22.87 4.77
C LEU A 155 10.45 22.05 3.74
N LEU A 156 9.14 22.30 3.61
CA LEU A 156 8.32 21.59 2.62
C LEU A 156 8.79 21.89 1.19
N LYS A 157 9.10 23.15 0.89
CA LYS A 157 9.67 23.51 -0.41
C LYS A 157 10.97 22.77 -0.71
N SER A 158 11.85 22.60 0.27
CA SER A 158 13.14 21.96 0.00
C SER A 158 12.98 20.46 -0.31
N PHE A 159 12.00 19.79 0.29
CA PHE A 159 11.58 18.45 -0.14
C PHE A 159 11.02 18.43 -1.56
N PHE A 160 10.03 19.27 -1.88
CA PHE A 160 9.32 19.20 -3.17
C PHE A 160 10.00 19.96 -4.33
N SER A 161 11.13 20.63 -4.09
CA SER A 161 11.99 21.17 -5.15
C SER A 161 13.04 20.15 -5.62
N ASP A 162 13.19 19.04 -4.89
CA ASP A 162 13.98 17.89 -5.30
C ASP A 162 13.11 16.99 -6.20
N GLU A 163 13.40 17.00 -7.50
CA GLU A 163 12.63 16.27 -8.51
C GLU A 163 12.60 14.76 -8.21
N LYS A 164 13.71 14.20 -7.73
CA LYS A 164 13.80 12.77 -7.42
C LYS A 164 12.92 12.42 -6.23
N PHE A 165 12.98 13.22 -5.15
CA PHE A 165 12.10 13.03 -4.00
C PHE A 165 10.63 13.15 -4.42
N THR A 166 10.30 14.16 -5.23
CA THR A 166 8.93 14.44 -5.65
C THR A 166 8.36 13.30 -6.49
N GLU A 167 9.12 12.79 -7.46
CA GLU A 167 8.72 11.64 -8.27
C GLU A 167 8.51 10.39 -7.41
N GLN A 168 9.41 10.12 -6.45
CA GLN A 168 9.25 9.01 -5.53
C GLN A 168 8.01 9.17 -4.64
N PHE A 169 7.76 10.37 -4.12
CA PHE A 169 6.60 10.67 -3.28
C PHE A 169 5.27 10.51 -4.03
N ILE A 170 5.20 10.99 -5.27
CA ILE A 170 4.00 10.90 -6.11
C ILE A 170 3.66 9.45 -6.45
N ASN A 171 4.65 8.59 -6.63
CA ASN A 171 4.44 7.21 -7.09
C ASN A 171 4.42 6.16 -5.97
N ALA A 172 4.96 6.47 -4.79
CA ALA A 172 5.09 5.48 -3.73
C ALA A 172 3.73 4.93 -3.23
N PRO A 173 3.69 3.64 -2.84
CA PRO A 173 2.57 3.08 -2.12
C PRO A 173 2.53 3.58 -0.67
N SER A 174 1.35 3.63 -0.05
CA SER A 174 1.21 3.97 1.38
C SER A 174 1.37 2.76 2.30
N ALA A 175 1.18 1.53 1.81
CA ALA A 175 1.26 0.35 2.65
C ALA A 175 1.54 -0.93 1.84
N LYS A 176 2.05 -1.96 2.51
CA LYS A 176 2.23 -3.31 1.93
C LYS A 176 0.93 -4.12 1.89
N ILE A 177 0.17 -4.11 3.00
CA ILE A 177 -1.03 -4.97 3.19
C ILE A 177 -2.28 -4.12 3.47
N HIS A 178 -2.11 -2.86 3.88
CA HIS A 178 -3.21 -1.98 4.30
C HIS A 178 -3.60 -1.00 3.18
N HIS A 179 -4.64 -0.21 3.43
CA HIS A 179 -5.24 0.77 2.51
C HIS A 179 -4.18 1.59 1.74
N HIS A 180 -4.46 1.88 0.46
CA HIS A 180 -3.54 2.58 -0.45
C HIS A 180 -2.24 1.81 -0.79
N ASN A 181 -2.31 0.48 -0.92
CA ASN A 181 -1.22 -0.40 -1.36
C ASN A 181 -0.97 -0.38 -2.87
N TYR A 182 -1.05 0.80 -3.49
CA TYR A 182 -0.98 1.00 -4.93
C TYR A 182 -0.12 2.21 -5.28
N LEU A 183 0.34 2.31 -6.54
CA LEU A 183 1.15 3.44 -6.96
C LEU A 183 0.38 4.76 -6.81
N GLY A 184 1.02 5.73 -6.16
CA GLY A 184 0.44 7.00 -5.73
C GLY A 184 -0.48 6.93 -4.52
N GLY A 185 -0.48 5.78 -3.84
CA GLY A 185 -1.20 5.60 -2.59
C GLY A 185 -0.71 6.50 -1.46
N LEU A 186 0.60 6.75 -1.36
CA LEU A 186 1.17 7.65 -0.35
C LEU A 186 0.65 9.07 -0.55
N LEU A 187 0.76 9.61 -1.77
CA LEU A 187 0.25 10.94 -2.12
C LEU A 187 -1.25 11.06 -1.83
N GLU A 188 -2.05 10.06 -2.26
CA GLU A 188 -3.48 10.08 -2.04
C GLU A 188 -3.85 10.11 -0.55
N HIS A 189 -3.19 9.28 0.26
CA HIS A 189 -3.37 9.23 1.70
C HIS A 189 -2.99 10.57 2.36
N THR A 190 -1.79 11.08 2.04
CA THR A 190 -1.30 12.35 2.58
C THR A 190 -2.26 13.50 2.27
N VAL A 191 -2.81 13.56 1.05
CA VAL A 191 -3.82 14.57 0.69
C VAL A 191 -5.14 14.35 1.42
N GLY A 192 -5.60 13.11 1.58
CA GLY A 192 -6.79 12.77 2.38
C GLY A 192 -6.68 13.30 3.82
N VAL A 193 -5.57 12.98 4.49
CA VAL A 193 -5.26 13.47 5.85
C VAL A 193 -5.17 15.00 5.87
N LEU A 194 -4.49 15.61 4.91
CA LEU A 194 -4.37 17.07 4.81
C LEU A 194 -5.74 17.76 4.69
N LEU A 195 -6.65 17.23 3.87
CA LEU A 195 -8.00 17.77 3.71
C LEU A 195 -8.81 17.65 5.01
N ILE A 196 -8.68 16.55 5.74
CA ILE A 196 -9.30 16.41 7.07
C ILE A 196 -8.71 17.43 8.03
N CYS A 197 -7.39 17.60 8.08
CA CYS A 197 -6.72 18.61 8.90
C CYS A 197 -7.20 20.04 8.58
N LYS A 198 -7.39 20.38 7.29
CA LYS A 198 -7.97 21.67 6.88
C LYS A 198 -9.36 21.89 7.48
N LYS A 199 -10.23 20.88 7.42
CA LYS A 199 -11.56 20.93 8.05
C LYS A 199 -11.49 21.02 9.56
N THR A 200 -10.54 20.34 10.19
CA THR A 200 -10.30 20.46 11.64
C THR A 200 -9.91 21.88 12.03
N CYS A 201 -9.08 22.59 11.25
CA CYS A 201 -8.74 24.00 11.50
C CYS A 201 -9.94 24.96 11.32
N GLU A 202 -10.91 24.65 10.46
CA GLU A 202 -12.15 25.44 10.35
C GLU A 202 -12.99 25.35 11.62
N ILE A 203 -12.99 24.18 12.28
CA ILE A 203 -13.73 23.92 13.52
C ILE A 203 -12.98 24.46 14.74
N PHE A 204 -11.66 24.28 14.78
CA PHE A 204 -10.77 24.67 15.86
C PHE A 204 -9.77 25.72 15.36
N PRO A 205 -10.17 27.00 15.22
CA PRO A 205 -9.32 28.04 14.67
C PRO A 205 -8.13 28.42 15.57
N GLN A 206 -8.05 27.86 16.78
CA GLN A 206 -6.93 28.04 17.70
C GLN A 206 -5.72 27.16 17.37
N LEU A 207 -5.89 26.15 16.51
CA LEU A 207 -4.79 25.27 16.09
C LEU A 207 -3.76 26.03 15.25
N ASP A 208 -2.49 25.70 15.42
CA ASP A 208 -1.45 26.10 14.47
C ASP A 208 -1.64 25.33 13.15
N ALA A 209 -2.33 25.96 12.22
CA ALA A 209 -2.65 25.38 10.92
C ALA A 209 -1.39 25.01 10.13
N ASP A 210 -0.33 25.84 10.16
CA ASP A 210 0.88 25.57 9.39
C ASP A 210 1.66 24.39 9.97
N LEU A 211 1.72 24.26 11.30
CA LEU A 211 2.31 23.09 11.97
C LEU A 211 1.52 21.82 11.67
N LEU A 212 0.19 21.88 11.76
CA LEU A 212 -0.67 20.73 11.47
C LEU A 212 -0.56 20.29 10.01
N TYR A 213 -0.53 21.24 9.05
CA TYR A 213 -0.41 20.92 7.63
C TYR A 213 0.99 20.38 7.29
N ALA A 214 2.05 20.94 7.88
CA ALA A 214 3.40 20.38 7.73
C ALA A 214 3.47 18.95 8.29
N GLY A 215 2.89 18.72 9.47
CA GLY A 215 2.76 17.39 10.05
C GLY A 215 2.01 16.42 9.13
N ALA A 216 0.85 16.83 8.61
CA ALA A 216 0.06 16.01 7.68
C ALA A 216 0.83 15.67 6.40
N ILE A 217 1.56 16.62 5.81
CA ILE A 217 2.32 16.40 4.57
C ILE A 217 3.53 15.48 4.81
N LEU A 218 4.15 15.55 6.00
CA LEU A 218 5.42 14.86 6.29
C LEU A 218 5.27 13.57 7.11
N HIS A 219 4.12 13.27 7.72
CA HIS A 219 3.98 12.18 8.71
C HIS A 219 4.51 10.83 8.20
N ASP A 220 4.27 10.55 6.93
CA ASP A 220 4.51 9.25 6.30
C ASP A 220 5.63 9.24 5.26
N ILE A 221 6.43 10.32 5.12
CA ILE A 221 7.51 10.37 4.12
C ILE A 221 8.56 9.28 4.31
N GLY A 222 8.70 8.76 5.53
CA GLY A 222 9.59 7.64 5.83
C GLY A 222 9.23 6.37 5.07
N LYS A 223 7.97 6.22 4.62
CA LYS A 223 7.52 5.11 3.77
C LYS A 223 8.32 4.98 2.47
N LEU A 224 8.90 6.09 1.99
CA LEU A 224 9.81 6.10 0.84
C LEU A 224 11.09 5.29 1.04
N LYS A 225 11.53 5.08 2.28
CA LYS A 225 12.68 4.22 2.62
C LYS A 225 12.25 2.93 3.33
N THR A 226 11.00 2.84 3.82
CA THR A 226 10.46 1.64 4.48
C THR A 226 10.10 0.53 3.50
N TYR A 227 9.69 0.88 2.28
CA TYR A 227 9.28 -0.10 1.29
C TYR A 227 10.30 -0.21 0.15
N ASP A 228 10.74 -1.44 -0.12
CA ASP A 228 11.35 -1.78 -1.39
C ASP A 228 10.21 -2.18 -2.32
N TYR A 229 9.94 -1.37 -3.34
CA TYR A 229 8.87 -1.67 -4.29
C TYR A 229 9.39 -1.66 -5.72
N ASP A 230 8.92 -2.65 -6.47
CA ASP A 230 8.94 -2.68 -7.93
C ASP A 230 7.49 -2.57 -8.42
N ILE A 231 7.30 -2.42 -9.73
CA ILE A 231 6.03 -2.39 -10.44
C ILE A 231 5.08 -3.51 -9.95
N LEU A 232 5.61 -4.69 -9.60
CA LEU A 232 4.84 -5.89 -9.30
C LEU A 232 4.88 -6.34 -7.83
N SER A 233 5.69 -5.74 -6.97
CA SER A 233 5.78 -6.15 -5.57
C SER A 233 6.12 -5.00 -4.63
N ILE A 234 5.54 -5.05 -3.43
CA ILE A 234 5.88 -4.15 -2.33
C ILE A 234 6.40 -5.02 -1.19
N ASP A 235 7.68 -4.90 -0.88
CA ASP A 235 8.31 -5.54 0.26
C ASP A 235 8.77 -4.50 1.28
N ILE A 236 9.02 -4.95 2.51
CA ILE A 236 9.52 -4.08 3.58
C ILE A 236 11.04 -4.14 3.51
N SER A 237 11.67 -2.98 3.30
CA SER A 237 13.12 -2.85 3.24
C SER A 237 13.76 -3.24 4.57
N ASN A 238 15.05 -3.53 4.57
CA ASN A 238 15.77 -3.81 5.81
C ASN A 238 15.68 -2.62 6.80
N GLN A 239 15.69 -1.39 6.29
CA GLN A 239 15.48 -0.21 7.14
C GLN A 239 14.06 -0.17 7.69
N GLY A 240 13.05 -0.44 6.86
CA GLY A 240 11.66 -0.49 7.29
C GLY A 240 11.41 -1.53 8.38
N GLN A 241 12.01 -2.72 8.26
CA GLN A 241 11.88 -3.79 9.26
C GLN A 241 12.53 -3.44 10.60
N LEU A 242 13.63 -2.68 10.59
CA LEU A 242 14.43 -2.42 11.78
C LEU A 242 14.10 -1.08 12.45
N LEU A 243 13.71 -0.07 11.70
CA LEU A 243 13.61 1.32 12.17
C LEU A 243 12.19 1.89 12.15
N ASP A 244 11.27 1.31 11.36
CA ASP A 244 9.91 1.82 11.14
C ASP A 244 9.86 3.21 10.46
N HIS A 245 8.75 3.52 9.77
CA HIS A 245 8.64 4.76 9.01
C HIS A 245 8.55 6.01 9.89
N LEU A 246 8.06 5.93 11.13
CA LEU A 246 7.97 7.10 12.03
C LEU A 246 9.36 7.68 12.32
N PHE A 247 10.30 6.80 12.66
CA PHE A 247 11.69 7.21 12.89
C PHE A 247 12.31 7.75 11.61
N ILE A 248 12.13 7.05 10.49
CA ILE A 248 12.69 7.44 9.19
C ILE A 248 12.14 8.81 8.75
N SER A 249 10.84 9.09 8.92
CA SER A 249 10.23 10.40 8.64
C SER A 249 10.94 11.50 9.43
N CYS A 250 11.16 11.28 10.73
CA CYS A 250 11.87 12.24 11.58
C CYS A 250 13.33 12.42 11.18
N ASP A 251 14.04 11.35 10.86
CA ASP A 251 15.43 11.39 10.41
C ASP A 251 15.57 12.18 9.11
N MET A 252 14.68 11.94 8.14
CA MET A 252 14.61 12.69 6.88
C MET A 252 14.35 14.18 7.12
N VAL A 253 13.43 14.53 8.01
CA VAL A 253 13.16 15.93 8.37
C VAL A 253 14.38 16.59 9.00
N LYS A 254 15.04 15.93 9.96
CA LYS A 254 16.24 16.47 10.61
C LYS A 254 17.40 16.62 9.65
N GLU A 255 17.61 15.65 8.77
CA GLU A 255 18.62 15.71 7.71
C GLU A 255 18.37 16.93 6.81
N ARG A 256 17.11 17.12 6.37
CA ARG A 256 16.73 18.23 5.50
C ARG A 256 16.91 19.60 6.18
N ILE A 257 16.49 19.75 7.44
CA ILE A 257 16.69 20.98 8.23
C ILE A 257 18.19 21.34 8.32
N ARG A 258 19.05 20.35 8.59
CA ARG A 258 20.51 20.56 8.71
C ARG A 258 21.18 20.89 7.38
N ASN A 259 20.84 20.16 6.32
CA ASN A 259 21.52 20.27 5.02
C ASN A 259 21.15 21.56 4.28
N ASP A 260 19.89 21.98 4.35
CA ASP A 260 19.42 23.21 3.69
C ASP A 260 19.61 24.46 4.57
N VAL A 261 20.29 24.32 5.70
CA VAL A 261 20.60 25.40 6.66
C VAL A 261 19.34 26.18 7.02
N ILE A 262 18.24 25.47 7.28
CA ILE A 262 17.00 26.08 7.74
C ILE A 262 17.22 26.41 9.22
N GLU A 263 17.40 27.70 9.54
CA GLU A 263 17.53 28.21 10.92
C GLU A 263 16.18 28.15 11.66
N MET A 264 15.59 26.95 11.73
CA MET A 264 14.32 26.71 12.40
C MET A 264 14.51 26.88 13.91
N PRO A 265 13.60 27.60 14.61
CA PRO A 265 13.61 27.66 16.06
C PRO A 265 13.50 26.25 16.66
N GLU A 266 14.28 25.97 17.71
CA GLU A 266 14.37 24.65 18.35
C GLU A 266 13.01 24.13 18.83
N ASP A 267 12.16 25.01 19.38
CA ASP A 267 10.81 24.66 19.82
C ASP A 267 9.92 24.23 18.64
N LEU A 268 10.07 24.87 17.47
CA LEU A 268 9.30 24.54 16.27
C LEU A 268 9.76 23.22 15.67
N GLU A 269 11.08 22.99 15.60
CA GLU A 269 11.64 21.68 15.21
C GLU A 269 11.12 20.58 16.15
N THR A 270 11.18 20.81 17.46
CA THR A 270 10.72 19.84 18.47
C THR A 270 9.23 19.53 18.32
N ASN A 271 8.39 20.54 18.12
CA ASN A 271 6.95 20.36 17.91
C ASN A 271 6.64 19.60 16.61
N LEU A 272 7.38 19.87 15.53
CA LEU A 272 7.26 19.12 14.28
C LEU A 272 7.69 17.67 14.48
N LEU A 273 8.86 17.39 15.08
CA LEU A 273 9.27 16.01 15.33
C LEU A 273 8.28 15.26 16.25
N HIS A 274 7.75 15.94 17.26
CA HIS A 274 6.73 15.38 18.14
C HIS A 274 5.43 15.04 17.38
N ILE A 275 4.94 15.92 16.50
CA ILE A 275 3.72 15.64 15.72
C ILE A 275 3.90 14.41 14.83
N LEU A 276 5.09 14.25 14.22
CA LEU A 276 5.42 13.10 13.39
C LEU A 276 5.59 11.82 14.22
N LEU A 277 6.21 11.85 15.39
CA LEU A 277 6.38 10.64 16.22
C LEU A 277 5.08 10.18 16.89
N SER A 278 4.11 11.07 17.07
CA SER A 278 2.88 10.76 17.81
C SER A 278 1.66 10.44 16.96
N HIS A 279 1.75 10.53 15.63
CA HIS A 279 0.56 10.44 14.76
C HIS A 279 -0.15 9.08 14.78
N HIS A 280 0.51 7.98 15.14
CA HIS A 280 -0.18 6.69 15.35
C HIS A 280 -0.96 6.63 16.67
N GLY A 281 -0.88 7.64 17.54
CA GLY A 281 -1.73 7.76 18.74
C GLY A 281 -1.06 7.31 20.03
N ASP A 282 -1.87 6.97 21.04
CA ASP A 282 -1.34 6.70 22.37
C ASP A 282 -0.47 5.45 22.43
N VAL A 283 0.69 5.59 23.09
CA VAL A 283 1.66 4.49 23.29
C VAL A 283 0.99 3.28 23.95
N GLN A 284 0.10 3.52 24.92
CA GLN A 284 -0.59 2.45 25.66
C GLN A 284 -1.51 1.59 24.78
N ASN A 285 -1.95 2.11 23.63
CA ASN A 285 -2.80 1.37 22.68
C ASN A 285 -1.98 0.41 21.80
N GLY A 286 -0.64 0.53 21.81
CA GLY A 286 0.26 -0.33 21.05
C GLY A 286 0.18 -0.12 19.54
N TRP A 287 -0.22 1.07 19.08
CA TRP A 287 -0.38 1.40 17.65
C TRP A 287 0.94 1.79 16.94
N GLY A 288 2.06 1.78 17.65
CA GLY A 288 3.41 1.94 17.08
C GLY A 288 4.08 3.29 17.34
N SER A 289 3.33 4.32 17.75
CA SER A 289 3.94 5.60 18.15
C SER A 289 4.87 5.43 19.36
N PRO A 290 6.11 5.95 19.33
CA PRO A 290 7.00 5.95 20.49
C PRO A 290 6.59 6.96 21.57
N VAL A 291 5.76 7.94 21.23
CA VAL A 291 5.24 8.96 22.16
C VAL A 291 3.77 9.26 21.87
N SER A 292 2.97 9.48 22.92
CA SER A 292 1.56 9.87 22.78
C SER A 292 1.43 11.30 22.25
N PRO A 293 0.34 11.65 21.54
CA PRO A 293 0.00 13.03 21.20
C PRO A 293 -0.14 13.91 22.45
N LYS A 294 0.65 15.00 22.52
CA LYS A 294 0.69 15.93 23.67
C LYS A 294 0.29 17.37 23.32
N THR A 295 0.03 17.66 22.06
CA THR A 295 -0.42 18.98 21.59
C THR A 295 -1.75 18.84 20.86
N PRO A 296 -2.57 19.91 20.80
CA PRO A 296 -3.82 19.91 20.04
C PRO A 296 -3.62 19.49 18.58
N GLU A 297 -2.55 19.95 17.94
CA GLU A 297 -2.19 19.60 16.56
C GLU A 297 -1.85 18.12 16.42
N ALA A 298 -1.10 17.54 17.38
CA ALA A 298 -0.78 16.12 17.36
C ALA A 298 -2.01 15.24 17.55
N VAL A 299 -2.92 15.64 18.44
CA VAL A 299 -4.20 14.95 18.63
C VAL A 299 -5.05 15.03 17.35
N ALA A 300 -5.10 16.20 16.72
CA ALA A 300 -5.81 16.40 15.47
C ALA A 300 -5.23 15.54 14.34
N LEU A 301 -3.91 15.52 14.17
CA LEU A 301 -3.25 14.72 13.13
C LEU A 301 -3.51 13.23 13.33
N HIS A 302 -3.35 12.73 14.57
CA HIS A 302 -3.62 11.33 14.88
C HIS A 302 -5.04 10.90 14.47
N HIS A 303 -6.05 11.71 14.84
CA HIS A 303 -7.43 11.37 14.50
C HIS A 303 -7.73 11.53 13.01
N ALA A 304 -7.08 12.48 12.33
CA ALA A 304 -7.22 12.66 10.88
C ALA A 304 -6.66 11.45 10.12
N ASP A 305 -5.45 11.03 10.45
CA ASP A 305 -4.78 9.85 9.89
C ASP A 305 -5.62 8.58 10.11
N ASN A 306 -5.98 8.30 11.37
CA ASN A 306 -6.75 7.12 11.71
C ASN A 306 -8.16 7.11 11.10
N LEU A 307 -8.77 8.27 10.86
CA LEU A 307 -10.07 8.38 10.19
C LEU A 307 -9.92 8.05 8.69
N ASP A 308 -8.96 8.68 8.00
CA ASP A 308 -8.69 8.43 6.58
C ASP A 308 -8.42 6.94 6.34
N ALA A 309 -7.50 6.37 7.13
CA ALA A 309 -7.12 4.97 7.06
C ALA A 309 -8.29 3.99 7.18
N LYS A 310 -9.17 4.22 8.17
CA LYS A 310 -10.32 3.34 8.44
C LYS A 310 -11.42 3.51 7.41
N VAL A 311 -11.77 4.74 7.05
CA VAL A 311 -12.84 5.02 6.10
C VAL A 311 -12.44 4.53 4.71
N GLN A 312 -11.24 4.86 4.25
CA GLN A 312 -10.76 4.43 2.95
C GLN A 312 -10.61 2.91 2.89
N GLY A 313 -10.09 2.28 3.95
CA GLY A 313 -10.00 0.82 4.03
C GLY A 313 -11.37 0.13 3.92
N MET A 314 -12.44 0.74 4.42
CA MET A 314 -13.80 0.22 4.26
C MET A 314 -14.36 0.47 2.86
N ILE A 315 -14.12 1.65 2.27
CA ILE A 315 -14.52 1.97 0.90
C ILE A 315 -13.85 1.02 -0.10
N GLN A 316 -12.57 0.72 0.07
CA GLN A 316 -11.81 -0.20 -0.79
C GLN A 316 -12.30 -1.65 -0.70
N LYS A 317 -12.89 -2.07 0.42
CA LYS A 317 -13.45 -3.42 0.57
C LYS A 317 -14.87 -3.57 0.03
N THR A 318 -15.55 -2.45 -0.25
CA THR A 318 -16.96 -2.42 -0.64
C THR A 318 -17.16 -2.11 -2.13
N ARG A 319 -16.07 -1.82 -2.85
CA ARG A 319 -16.01 -1.70 -4.30
C ARG A 319 -15.40 -2.96 -4.88
#